data_AF-A0A1Y1RDH9-F1
#
_entry.id   AF-A0A1Y1RDH9-F1
#
_cell.length_a   1.000
_cell.length_b   1.000
_cell.length_c   1.000
_cell.angle_alpha   90.00
_cell.angle_beta   90.00
_cell.angle_gamma   90.00
#
_symmetry.space_group_name_H-M   'P 1'
#
loop_
_entity.id
_entity.type
_entity.pdbx_description
1 polymer ?
#
loop_
_entity_poly.entity_id
_entity_poly.type
_entity_poly.pdbx_seq_one_letter_code
_entity_poly.pdbx_strand_id
1 'polypeptide(L)'
;MMITKINSTIVKPFLFIACPLKNLCVSRSAPEKISLELAIIVPIIKKVNLMGVTIERAIESIIGIVGERYSEIVPLESALGRVSGETVGAQIALPTFNNSAMDGYGLRGEFLDYEVVGKVLAGDAHTVALQEGEALRITTGARVPESVERIIPQENVRRDGERIVIEKPVKIGANIRYMGEDIRHGEKVIERGEKITAAHIGLLASQGITHLKVYRRPRVSIFAGGSELKLHFETIEEAQVYNSNTPYLIARSQELGAKTTFVGRAEDSVASLKSLITSALDADLIVTSGGVSVGEADFTKEAFGELGFEPLFTKVAIKPGKPTTFGRIGRTLVLNLPGNPLASALNFEIFGKLLIRKLGGYKEAYQNVMMVPMAENFIQKKAVDSVIPGFYDGNTFAPAEKYAPGMVNVLPHCNGIIIVSSETKVIQKGQSVKFIPIRWDFGSETFVDLKS
;
A
#
# COMPACT_ATOMS: atom_id res chain seq x y z
N MET A 1 36.01 14.48 54.09
CA MET A 1 36.27 15.91 53.81
C MET A 1 35.37 16.31 52.63
N MET A 2 34.41 17.21 52.89
CA MET A 2 33.62 18.12 52.01
C MET A 2 33.27 17.69 50.56
N ILE A 3 31.99 17.48 50.20
CA ILE A 3 30.98 18.45 49.69
C ILE A 3 31.38 19.03 48.31
N THR A 4 30.71 18.75 47.18
CA THR A 4 29.46 19.40 46.66
C THR A 4 28.77 18.54 45.56
N LYS A 5 27.47 18.18 45.65
CA LYS A 5 26.28 18.68 44.89
C LYS A 5 26.52 19.06 43.41
N ILE A 6 25.82 18.48 42.42
CA ILE A 6 24.46 18.88 41.95
C ILE A 6 23.70 17.72 41.20
N ASN A 7 22.39 17.63 41.50
CA ASN A 7 21.21 16.95 40.89
C ASN A 7 21.07 17.05 39.34
N SER A 8 20.24 16.33 38.57
CA SER A 8 19.07 15.42 38.76
C SER A 8 18.58 14.84 37.41
N THR A 9 18.19 13.55 37.42
CA THR A 9 16.94 12.92 36.90
C THR A 9 16.48 13.17 35.44
N ILE A 10 16.68 12.23 34.51
CA ILE A 10 15.74 11.17 34.03
C ILE A 10 14.35 11.68 33.60
N VAL A 11 14.04 11.59 32.30
CA VAL A 11 12.68 11.66 31.74
C VAL A 11 12.39 10.36 30.97
N LYS A 12 11.45 9.55 31.47
CA LYS A 12 10.78 8.45 30.75
C LYS A 12 9.40 8.94 30.27
N PRO A 13 8.86 8.47 29.13
CA PRO A 13 7.59 8.94 28.61
C PRO A 13 6.40 8.24 29.29
N PHE A 14 5.41 9.03 29.72
CA PHE A 14 4.15 8.57 30.28
C PHE A 14 3.19 8.09 29.18
N LEU A 15 2.74 6.84 29.30
CA LEU A 15 1.64 6.23 28.57
C LEU A 15 0.33 6.59 29.31
N PHE A 16 -0.55 7.40 28.73
CA PHE A 16 -1.88 7.63 29.30
C PHE A 16 -2.88 6.65 28.67
N ILE A 17 -3.27 5.65 29.45
CA ILE A 17 -4.44 4.80 29.20
C ILE A 17 -5.65 5.50 29.83
N ALA A 18 -6.67 5.80 29.04
CA ALA A 18 -7.94 6.31 29.52
C ALA A 18 -8.75 5.15 30.15
N CYS A 19 -8.95 5.19 31.47
CA CYS A 19 -9.87 4.33 32.20
C CYS A 19 -11.12 5.16 32.58
N PRO A 20 -12.36 4.64 32.45
CA PRO A 20 -13.55 5.45 32.67
C PRO A 20 -13.78 5.69 34.17
N LEU A 21 -13.81 6.98 34.55
CA LEU A 21 -14.12 7.47 35.90
C LEU A 21 -15.57 7.14 36.29
N LYS A 22 -15.77 6.05 37.04
CA LYS A 22 -16.83 5.96 38.04
C LYS A 22 -16.24 5.37 39.32
N ASN A 23 -16.37 6.13 40.40
CA ASN A 23 -16.00 5.84 41.80
C ASN A 23 -14.53 6.03 42.19
N LEU A 24 -14.19 7.24 42.66
CA LEU A 24 -13.22 7.37 43.74
C LEU A 24 -13.59 8.53 44.67
N CYS A 25 -13.72 8.19 45.96
CA CYS A 25 -13.95 9.08 47.08
C CYS A 25 -12.95 10.24 47.12
N VAL A 26 -13.48 11.40 47.46
CA VAL A 26 -12.77 12.66 47.71
C VAL A 26 -11.86 12.49 48.94
N SER A 27 -10.55 12.74 48.77
CA SER A 27 -9.71 13.25 49.86
C SER A 27 -9.26 14.67 49.52
N ARG A 28 -9.45 15.57 50.48
CA ARG A 28 -9.29 17.03 50.37
C ARG A 28 -7.80 17.40 50.48
N SER A 29 -7.15 17.72 49.35
CA SER A 29 -6.08 18.74 49.27
C SER A 29 -5.49 18.83 47.85
N ALA A 30 -6.02 19.74 47.02
CA ALA A 30 -5.30 20.52 45.98
C ALA A 30 -6.29 21.11 44.94
N PRO A 31 -6.97 22.24 45.21
CA PRO A 31 -7.90 22.83 44.24
C PRO A 31 -7.25 23.81 43.24
N GLU A 32 -6.01 24.27 43.46
CA GLU A 32 -5.45 25.40 42.69
C GLU A 32 -4.49 25.02 41.55
N LYS A 33 -3.83 23.86 41.59
CA LYS A 33 -2.89 23.45 40.51
C LYS A 33 -3.59 22.80 39.30
N ILE A 34 -4.64 22.03 39.53
CA ILE A 34 -5.40 21.35 38.47
C ILE A 34 -6.21 22.36 37.65
N SER A 35 -6.71 23.42 38.30
CA SER A 35 -7.49 24.48 37.66
C SER A 35 -6.63 25.38 36.73
N LEU A 36 -5.35 25.61 37.05
CA LEU A 36 -4.43 26.37 36.18
C LEU A 36 -3.96 25.56 34.95
N GLU A 37 -3.66 24.26 35.11
CA GLU A 37 -3.26 23.42 33.97
C GLU A 37 -4.41 23.20 32.98
N LEU A 38 -5.64 23.00 33.45
CA LEU A 38 -6.83 22.98 32.59
C LEU A 38 -7.09 24.33 31.92
N ALA A 39 -6.83 25.46 32.60
CA ALA A 39 -7.00 26.80 32.04
C ALA A 39 -5.98 27.15 30.93
N ILE A 40 -4.84 26.47 30.86
CA ILE A 40 -3.83 26.64 29.79
C ILE A 40 -4.06 25.62 28.66
N ILE A 41 -4.46 24.38 29.00
CA ILE A 41 -4.70 23.31 28.03
C ILE A 41 -5.99 23.55 27.23
N VAL A 42 -7.07 24.04 27.85
CA VAL A 42 -8.35 24.27 27.15
C VAL A 42 -8.24 25.35 26.04
N PRO A 43 -7.54 26.49 26.23
CA PRO A 43 -7.25 27.43 25.14
C PRO A 43 -6.36 26.84 24.06
N ILE A 44 -5.35 26.04 24.40
CA ILE A 44 -4.44 25.40 23.42
C ILE A 44 -5.22 24.38 22.58
N ILE A 45 -6.05 23.53 23.19
CA ILE A 45 -6.96 22.61 22.48
C ILE A 45 -7.95 23.40 21.62
N LYS A 46 -8.55 24.49 22.11
CA LYS A 46 -9.41 25.38 21.31
C LYS A 46 -8.67 26.03 20.14
N LYS A 47 -7.39 26.43 20.31
CA LYS A 47 -6.55 27.06 19.27
C LYS A 47 -6.11 26.05 18.20
N VAL A 48 -5.79 24.81 18.59
CA VAL A 48 -5.55 23.68 17.67
C VAL A 48 -6.83 23.35 16.87
N ASN A 49 -8.00 23.44 17.50
CA ASN A 49 -9.30 23.23 16.84
C ASN A 49 -9.66 24.36 15.83
N LEU A 50 -9.04 25.54 15.95
CA LEU A 50 -9.19 26.68 15.03
C LEU A 50 -8.27 26.58 13.79
N MET A 51 -7.06 26.03 13.93
CA MET A 51 -6.04 25.96 12.87
C MET A 51 -6.01 24.64 12.09
N GLY A 52 -6.64 23.57 12.58
CA GLY A 52 -6.60 22.24 11.94
C GLY A 52 -5.28 21.52 12.19
N VAL A 53 -5.28 20.18 12.10
CA VAL A 53 -4.08 19.37 12.29
C VAL A 53 -3.19 19.41 11.04
N THR A 54 -1.89 19.20 11.18
CA THR A 54 -1.01 19.08 10.00
C THR A 54 -1.29 17.78 9.23
N ILE A 55 -0.79 17.67 8.00
CA ILE A 55 -0.93 16.46 7.18
C ILE A 55 -0.31 15.25 7.88
N GLU A 56 0.87 15.44 8.48
CA GLU A 56 1.60 14.40 9.21
C GLU A 56 0.79 13.92 10.42
N ARG A 57 0.24 14.86 11.20
CA ARG A 57 -0.56 14.52 12.37
C ARG A 57 -1.88 13.83 12.01
N ALA A 58 -2.49 14.20 10.88
CA ALA A 58 -3.65 13.50 10.34
C ALA A 58 -3.29 12.05 9.94
N ILE A 59 -2.17 11.86 9.26
CA ILE A 59 -1.64 10.53 8.88
C ILE A 59 -1.37 9.68 10.13
N GLU A 60 -0.68 10.21 11.14
CA GLU A 60 -0.44 9.54 12.42
C GLU A 60 -1.74 9.08 13.08
N SER A 61 -2.75 9.95 13.11
CA SER A 61 -4.07 9.66 13.70
C SER A 61 -4.78 8.52 12.97
N ILE A 62 -4.71 8.50 11.63
CA ILE A 62 -5.25 7.42 10.80
C ILE A 62 -4.58 6.09 11.13
N ILE A 63 -3.25 6.08 11.21
CA ILE A 63 -2.50 4.83 11.42
C ILE A 63 -2.73 4.26 12.82
N GLY A 64 -2.84 5.13 13.82
CA GLY A 64 -3.03 4.71 15.21
C GLY A 64 -4.34 3.98 15.47
N ILE A 65 -5.34 4.11 14.59
CA ILE A 65 -6.68 3.55 14.82
C ILE A 65 -7.06 2.36 13.92
N VAL A 66 -6.33 2.13 12.82
CA VAL A 66 -6.62 0.99 11.93
C VAL A 66 -6.17 -0.31 12.58
N GLY A 67 -7.08 -0.96 13.31
CA GLY A 67 -6.83 -2.14 14.12
C GLY A 67 -7.11 -3.46 13.41
N GLU A 68 -8.39 -3.85 13.31
CA GLU A 68 -8.78 -5.19 12.86
C GLU A 68 -8.62 -5.36 11.34
N ARG A 69 -7.94 -6.44 10.95
CA ARG A 69 -7.83 -6.89 9.56
C ARG A 69 -8.40 -8.29 9.47
N TYR A 70 -9.26 -8.49 8.49
CA TYR A 70 -9.90 -9.78 8.27
C TYR A 70 -9.15 -10.53 7.17
N SER A 71 -8.98 -11.84 7.32
CA SER A 71 -8.37 -12.70 6.31
C SER A 71 -9.39 -13.73 5.81
N GLU A 72 -9.18 -14.20 4.59
CA GLU A 72 -9.94 -15.26 3.96
C GLU A 72 -8.99 -16.15 3.14
N ILE A 73 -9.39 -17.38 2.87
CA ILE A 73 -8.63 -18.30 2.02
C ILE A 73 -9.27 -18.26 0.63
N VAL A 74 -8.45 -18.05 -0.40
CA VAL A 74 -8.89 -18.01 -1.79
C VAL A 74 -8.08 -19.00 -2.63
N PRO A 75 -8.66 -19.55 -3.72
CA PRO A 75 -7.89 -20.26 -4.73
C PRO A 75 -6.80 -19.37 -5.33
N LEU A 76 -5.69 -19.96 -5.76
CA LEU A 76 -4.54 -19.24 -6.33
C LEU A 76 -4.96 -18.34 -7.52
N GLU A 77 -5.88 -18.82 -8.35
CA GLU A 77 -6.43 -18.11 -9.51
C GLU A 77 -7.18 -16.83 -9.13
N SER A 78 -7.69 -16.77 -7.90
CA SER A 78 -8.38 -15.60 -7.33
C SER A 78 -7.47 -14.72 -6.47
N ALA A 79 -6.18 -15.04 -6.36
CA ALA A 79 -5.24 -14.34 -5.50
C ALA A 79 -4.57 -13.13 -6.18
N LEU A 80 -4.63 -12.99 -7.51
CA LEU A 80 -4.02 -11.86 -8.23
C LEU A 80 -4.53 -10.49 -7.69
N GLY A 81 -3.59 -9.61 -7.33
CA GLY A 81 -3.88 -8.28 -6.79
C GLY A 81 -4.39 -8.29 -5.35
N ARG A 82 -4.56 -9.45 -4.71
CA ARG A 82 -4.83 -9.57 -3.27
C ARG A 82 -3.56 -9.30 -2.47
N VAL A 83 -3.70 -9.15 -1.15
CA VAL A 83 -2.57 -8.97 -0.24
C VAL A 83 -2.40 -10.21 0.61
N SER A 84 -1.18 -10.75 0.70
CA SER A 84 -0.92 -11.96 1.48
C SER A 84 -1.24 -11.76 2.95
N GLY A 85 -2.07 -12.65 3.52
CA GLY A 85 -2.42 -12.67 4.93
C GLY A 85 -1.40 -13.38 5.80
N GLU A 86 -0.44 -14.08 5.18
CA GLU A 86 0.61 -14.87 5.81
C GLU A 86 1.94 -14.80 5.05
N THR A 87 3.02 -15.21 5.70
CA THR A 87 4.31 -15.43 5.05
C THR A 87 4.33 -16.85 4.51
N VAL A 88 4.67 -17.01 3.23
CA VAL A 88 4.69 -18.31 2.55
C VAL A 88 6.12 -18.76 2.32
N GLY A 89 6.42 -20.00 2.71
CA GLY A 89 7.69 -20.68 2.42
C GLY A 89 7.56 -21.63 1.22
N ALA A 90 8.67 -21.83 0.51
CA ALA A 90 8.79 -22.82 -0.56
C ALA A 90 8.50 -24.23 -0.04
N GLN A 91 7.65 -24.97 -0.75
CA GLN A 91 7.26 -26.35 -0.39
C GLN A 91 8.25 -27.37 -0.95
N ILE A 92 8.96 -27.02 -2.02
CA ILE A 92 9.97 -27.84 -2.67
C ILE A 92 11.17 -26.98 -3.04
N ALA A 93 12.35 -27.59 -3.14
CA ALA A 93 13.51 -26.91 -3.71
C ALA A 93 13.34 -26.74 -5.23
N LEU A 94 13.87 -25.66 -5.78
CA LEU A 94 13.98 -25.46 -7.23
C LEU A 94 15.45 -25.26 -7.64
N PRO A 95 15.94 -26.00 -8.64
CA PRO A 95 15.39 -27.27 -9.14
C PRO A 95 15.15 -28.31 -8.03
N THR A 96 14.24 -29.27 -8.26
CA THR A 96 13.89 -30.33 -7.28
C THR A 96 14.93 -31.45 -7.17
N PHE A 97 15.88 -31.48 -8.09
CA PHE A 97 17.00 -32.40 -8.17
C PHE A 97 18.09 -31.78 -9.04
N ASN A 98 19.34 -32.27 -8.93
CA ASN A 98 20.41 -31.83 -9.82
C ASN A 98 20.03 -32.13 -11.28
N ASN A 99 20.02 -31.13 -12.14
CA ASN A 99 19.61 -31.29 -13.54
C ASN A 99 20.59 -30.66 -14.54
N SER A 100 20.52 -31.10 -15.79
CA SER A 100 21.40 -30.57 -16.84
C SER A 100 21.00 -29.16 -17.27
N ALA A 101 21.98 -28.25 -17.34
CA ALA A 101 21.79 -26.91 -17.88
C ALA A 101 21.82 -26.86 -19.42
N MET A 102 22.32 -27.92 -20.07
CA MET A 102 22.59 -27.97 -21.51
C MET A 102 22.26 -29.35 -22.10
N ASP A 103 22.09 -29.43 -23.42
CA ASP A 103 22.11 -30.70 -24.14
C ASP A 103 23.54 -31.14 -24.38
N GLY A 104 23.88 -32.37 -24.03
CA GLY A 104 25.26 -32.81 -24.05
C GLY A 104 25.51 -34.19 -23.48
N TYR A 105 26.65 -34.33 -22.80
CA TYR A 105 27.12 -35.58 -22.22
C TYR A 105 27.53 -35.38 -20.77
N GLY A 106 26.91 -36.12 -19.86
CA GLY A 106 27.39 -36.26 -18.49
C GLY A 106 28.61 -37.17 -18.47
N LEU A 107 29.70 -36.74 -17.84
CA LEU A 107 30.98 -37.44 -17.82
C LEU A 107 31.35 -37.87 -16.39
N ARG A 108 32.06 -38.99 -16.27
CA ARG A 108 32.73 -39.41 -15.03
C ARG A 108 34.23 -39.58 -15.26
N GLY A 109 35.03 -38.87 -14.45
CA GLY A 109 36.48 -38.83 -14.58
C GLY A 109 37.00 -37.76 -15.53
N GLU A 110 38.30 -37.84 -15.86
CA GLU A 110 39.00 -36.92 -16.77
C GLU A 110 39.75 -37.67 -17.87
N PHE A 111 39.05 -37.92 -18.97
CA PHE A 111 39.55 -38.58 -20.16
C PHE A 111 39.42 -37.68 -21.40
N LEU A 112 40.17 -37.99 -22.46
CA LEU A 112 40.04 -37.33 -23.77
C LEU A 112 38.92 -37.95 -24.60
N ASP A 113 38.67 -39.24 -24.43
CA ASP A 113 37.62 -40.02 -25.06
C ASP A 113 36.78 -40.77 -24.01
N TYR A 114 35.48 -40.90 -24.29
CA TYR A 114 34.53 -41.59 -23.42
C TYR A 114 33.63 -42.53 -24.22
N GLU A 115 33.19 -43.62 -23.58
CA GLU A 115 32.17 -44.54 -24.09
C GLU A 115 30.77 -44.09 -23.64
N VAL A 116 29.85 -43.92 -24.59
CA VAL A 116 28.47 -43.50 -24.34
C VAL A 116 27.62 -44.72 -24.02
N VAL A 117 27.41 -44.98 -22.74
CA VAL A 117 26.73 -46.20 -22.24
C VAL A 117 25.21 -46.06 -22.10
N GLY A 118 24.65 -44.88 -22.40
CA GLY A 118 23.21 -44.67 -22.33
C GLY A 118 22.76 -43.25 -22.61
N LYS A 119 21.48 -43.00 -22.29
CA LYS A 119 20.85 -41.68 -22.39
C LYS A 119 19.86 -41.44 -21.24
N VAL A 120 19.72 -40.19 -20.82
CA VAL A 120 18.67 -39.73 -19.89
C VAL A 120 18.05 -38.45 -20.45
N LEU A 121 16.72 -38.48 -20.61
CA LEU A 121 15.92 -37.38 -21.12
C LEU A 121 15.20 -36.65 -19.98
N ALA A 122 14.74 -35.43 -20.25
CA ALA A 122 13.90 -34.70 -19.31
C ALA A 122 12.59 -35.48 -19.06
N GLY A 123 12.29 -35.73 -17.78
CA GLY A 123 11.11 -36.51 -17.36
C GLY A 123 11.40 -38.00 -17.11
N ASP A 124 12.57 -38.52 -17.49
CA ASP A 124 12.95 -39.89 -17.19
C ASP A 124 13.18 -40.08 -15.67
N ALA A 125 12.62 -41.15 -15.10
CA ALA A 125 12.82 -41.52 -13.70
C ALA A 125 14.05 -42.42 -13.49
N HIS A 126 14.59 -42.99 -14.57
CA HIS A 126 15.70 -43.93 -14.54
C HIS A 126 17.03 -43.18 -14.57
N THR A 127 17.97 -43.60 -13.73
CA THR A 127 19.35 -43.09 -13.74
C THR A 127 20.31 -44.23 -14.05
N VAL A 128 21.24 -44.00 -14.98
CA VAL A 128 22.35 -44.91 -15.27
C VAL A 128 23.57 -44.43 -14.48
N ALA A 129 24.13 -45.29 -13.64
CA ALA A 129 25.39 -44.99 -12.95
C ALA A 129 26.56 -45.23 -13.92
N LEU A 130 27.41 -44.22 -14.08
CA LEU A 130 28.60 -44.27 -14.92
C LEU A 130 29.79 -44.85 -14.17
N GLN A 131 30.67 -45.59 -14.85
CA GLN A 131 32.04 -45.90 -14.44
C GLN A 131 33.01 -44.82 -14.97
N GLU A 132 34.27 -44.85 -14.50
CA GLU A 132 35.32 -43.97 -15.01
C GLU A 132 35.51 -44.16 -16.52
N GLY A 133 35.56 -43.05 -17.28
CA GLY A 133 35.71 -43.11 -18.74
C GLY A 133 34.41 -43.37 -19.50
N GLU A 134 33.27 -43.45 -18.80
CA GLU A 134 31.95 -43.53 -19.42
C GLU A 134 31.26 -42.16 -19.49
N ALA A 135 30.37 -42.02 -20.47
CA ALA A 135 29.56 -40.85 -20.72
C ALA A 135 28.07 -41.23 -20.86
N LEU A 136 27.21 -40.30 -20.47
CA LEU A 136 25.76 -40.42 -20.61
C LEU A 136 25.24 -39.30 -21.48
N ARG A 137 24.54 -39.62 -22.58
CA ARG A 137 23.84 -38.56 -23.33
C ARG A 137 22.73 -37.98 -22.46
N ILE A 138 22.76 -36.69 -22.21
CA ILE A 138 21.83 -36.02 -21.30
C ILE A 138 21.24 -34.77 -21.97
N THR A 139 19.93 -34.58 -21.84
CA THR A 139 19.25 -33.37 -22.36
C THR A 139 19.05 -32.33 -21.27
N THR A 140 18.84 -31.07 -21.66
CA THR A 140 18.52 -29.97 -20.76
C THR A 140 17.32 -30.33 -19.86
N GLY A 141 17.46 -30.07 -18.56
CA GLY A 141 16.43 -30.38 -17.55
C GLY A 141 16.36 -31.84 -17.11
N ALA A 142 17.10 -32.75 -17.74
CA ALA A 142 17.17 -34.15 -17.32
C ALA A 142 17.90 -34.29 -15.98
N ARG A 143 17.47 -35.25 -15.16
CA ARG A 143 18.10 -35.56 -13.86
C ARG A 143 19.53 -36.05 -14.07
N VAL A 144 20.46 -35.43 -13.36
CA VAL A 144 21.88 -35.80 -13.37
C VAL A 144 22.10 -36.94 -12.39
N PRO A 145 22.59 -38.11 -12.82
CA PRO A 145 22.98 -39.19 -11.90
C PRO A 145 24.11 -38.76 -10.97
N GLU A 146 24.15 -39.31 -9.75
CA GLU A 146 25.18 -38.97 -8.75
C GLU A 146 26.62 -39.23 -9.24
N SER A 147 26.80 -40.19 -10.15
CA SER A 147 28.08 -40.53 -10.74
C SER A 147 28.59 -39.51 -11.78
N VAL A 148 27.73 -38.60 -12.26
CA VAL A 148 28.12 -37.58 -13.25
C VAL A 148 28.74 -36.38 -12.54
N GLU A 149 29.99 -36.06 -12.88
CA GLU A 149 30.73 -34.96 -12.25
C GLU A 149 30.59 -33.64 -12.99
N ARG A 150 30.33 -33.68 -14.30
CA ARG A 150 30.24 -32.52 -15.18
C ARG A 150 29.44 -32.85 -16.44
N ILE A 151 28.86 -31.83 -17.06
CA ILE A 151 28.16 -31.97 -18.33
C ILE A 151 28.87 -31.14 -19.39
N ILE A 152 29.31 -31.80 -20.45
CA ILE A 152 29.90 -31.14 -21.61
C ILE A 152 28.84 -30.90 -22.69
N PRO A 153 28.69 -29.67 -23.23
CA PRO A 153 27.78 -29.40 -24.34
C PRO A 153 28.12 -30.29 -25.54
N GLN A 154 27.10 -30.74 -26.28
CA GLN A 154 27.32 -31.58 -27.46
C GLN A 154 28.17 -30.90 -28.55
N GLU A 155 28.17 -29.56 -28.58
CA GLU A 155 28.95 -28.72 -29.49
C GLU A 155 30.46 -28.76 -29.18
N ASN A 156 30.84 -29.24 -27.99
CA ASN A 156 32.21 -29.31 -27.52
C ASN A 156 32.82 -30.72 -27.66
N VAL A 157 32.10 -31.64 -28.31
CA VAL A 157 32.57 -33.01 -28.54
C VAL A 157 32.37 -33.43 -29.97
N ARG A 158 33.29 -34.28 -30.46
CA ARG A 158 33.12 -35.02 -31.70
C ARG A 158 32.61 -36.41 -31.38
N ARG A 159 31.47 -36.80 -31.96
CA ARG A 159 30.88 -38.13 -31.75
C ARG A 159 31.20 -39.07 -32.91
N ASP A 160 31.59 -40.29 -32.58
CA ASP A 160 31.74 -41.42 -33.51
C ASP A 160 31.07 -42.67 -32.91
N GLY A 161 29.87 -43.01 -33.40
CA GLY A 161 29.06 -44.10 -32.86
C GLY A 161 28.73 -43.94 -31.36
N GLU A 162 29.24 -44.86 -30.55
CA GLU A 162 29.13 -44.91 -29.09
C GLU A 162 30.35 -44.30 -28.39
N ARG A 163 31.24 -43.61 -29.11
CA ARG A 163 32.35 -42.87 -28.52
C ARG A 163 32.21 -41.37 -28.75
N ILE A 164 32.66 -40.60 -27.77
CA ILE A 164 32.83 -39.14 -27.89
C ILE A 164 34.28 -38.77 -27.61
N VAL A 165 34.80 -37.79 -28.34
CA VAL A 165 36.10 -37.17 -28.12
C VAL A 165 35.90 -35.73 -27.71
N ILE A 166 36.51 -35.33 -26.61
CA ILE A 166 36.40 -33.98 -26.07
C ILE A 166 37.25 -33.01 -26.90
N GLU A 167 36.62 -32.02 -27.51
CA GLU A 167 37.31 -30.96 -28.25
C GLU A 167 37.58 -29.73 -27.37
N LYS A 168 36.62 -29.41 -26.50
CA LYS A 168 36.71 -28.28 -25.56
C LYS A 168 36.30 -28.73 -24.15
N PRO A 169 37.26 -28.99 -23.25
CA PRO A 169 36.95 -29.52 -21.92
C PRO A 169 36.20 -28.52 -21.04
N VAL A 170 35.49 -29.04 -20.04
CA VAL A 170 34.78 -28.26 -19.02
C VAL A 170 35.22 -28.68 -17.61
N LYS A 171 35.08 -27.77 -16.64
CA LYS A 171 35.44 -28.02 -15.24
C LYS A 171 34.47 -29.00 -14.57
N ILE A 172 34.90 -29.61 -13.46
CA ILE A 172 34.00 -30.34 -12.54
C ILE A 172 32.85 -29.41 -12.13
N GLY A 173 31.64 -29.96 -12.07
CA GLY A 173 30.41 -29.27 -11.74
C GLY A 173 29.85 -28.39 -12.86
N ALA A 174 30.52 -28.29 -14.01
CA ALA A 174 30.05 -27.44 -15.10
C ALA A 174 28.72 -27.94 -15.67
N ASN A 175 27.84 -26.97 -15.96
CA ASN A 175 26.53 -27.18 -16.58
C ASN A 175 25.59 -28.11 -15.79
N ILE A 176 25.83 -28.30 -14.49
CA ILE A 176 24.90 -28.93 -13.57
C ILE A 176 24.21 -27.81 -12.78
N ARG A 177 22.88 -27.78 -12.83
CA ARG A 177 22.08 -26.96 -11.92
C ARG A 177 21.79 -27.77 -10.67
N TYR A 178 22.22 -27.28 -9.52
CA TYR A 178 22.09 -28.02 -8.27
C TYR A 178 20.70 -27.85 -7.67
N MET A 179 20.23 -28.90 -6.98
CA MET A 179 18.98 -28.85 -6.25
C MET A 179 18.96 -27.66 -5.29
N GLY A 180 17.90 -26.84 -5.38
CA GLY A 180 17.72 -25.68 -4.52
C GLY A 180 18.70 -24.53 -4.78
N GLU A 181 19.34 -24.46 -5.94
CA GLU A 181 20.18 -23.32 -6.32
C GLU A 181 19.36 -22.04 -6.58
N ASP A 182 18.10 -22.19 -7.03
CA ASP A 182 17.16 -21.09 -7.24
C ASP A 182 16.39 -20.80 -5.94
N ILE A 183 15.71 -21.82 -5.40
CA ILE A 183 14.94 -21.69 -4.16
C ILE A 183 15.16 -22.90 -3.27
N ARG A 184 15.51 -22.70 -2.01
CA ARG A 184 15.63 -23.79 -1.03
C ARG A 184 14.28 -24.14 -0.42
N HIS A 185 14.09 -25.40 -0.04
CA HIS A 185 12.92 -25.81 0.73
C HIS A 185 12.80 -24.96 2.01
N GLY A 186 11.60 -24.43 2.26
CA GLY A 186 11.30 -23.57 3.40
C GLY A 186 11.75 -22.11 3.26
N GLU A 187 12.44 -21.75 2.17
CA GLU A 187 12.83 -20.37 1.90
C GLU A 187 11.59 -19.48 1.70
N LYS A 188 11.64 -18.25 2.22
CA LYS A 188 10.53 -17.31 2.14
C LYS A 188 10.33 -16.87 0.68
N VAL A 189 9.17 -17.18 0.11
CA VAL A 189 8.80 -16.81 -1.27
C VAL A 189 7.82 -15.64 -1.34
N ILE A 190 7.03 -15.43 -0.28
CA ILE A 190 6.12 -14.28 -0.14
C ILE A 190 6.12 -13.85 1.31
N GLU A 191 6.19 -12.55 1.56
CA GLU A 191 6.01 -11.99 2.90
C GLU A 191 4.56 -11.59 3.18
N ARG A 192 4.14 -11.75 4.44
CA ARG A 192 2.84 -11.24 4.90
C ARG A 192 2.72 -9.73 4.59
N GLY A 193 1.61 -9.35 3.98
CA GLY A 193 1.33 -7.97 3.60
C GLY A 193 1.81 -7.57 2.20
N GLU A 194 2.46 -8.47 1.46
CA GLU A 194 2.83 -8.22 0.07
C GLU A 194 1.64 -8.37 -0.89
N LYS A 195 1.62 -7.54 -1.93
CA LYS A 195 0.63 -7.63 -3.01
C LYS A 195 1.00 -8.80 -3.93
N ILE A 196 0.05 -9.70 -4.16
CA ILE A 196 0.23 -10.84 -5.05
C ILE A 196 0.22 -10.36 -6.50
N THR A 197 1.29 -10.66 -7.23
CA THR A 197 1.50 -10.28 -8.64
C THR A 197 1.47 -11.53 -9.52
N ALA A 198 1.50 -11.37 -10.84
CA ALA A 198 1.60 -12.51 -11.76
C ALA A 198 2.86 -13.36 -11.51
N ALA A 199 3.98 -12.74 -11.14
CA ALA A 199 5.20 -13.45 -10.77
C ALA A 199 5.01 -14.31 -9.51
N HIS A 200 4.33 -13.77 -8.49
CA HIS A 200 3.96 -14.54 -7.29
C HIS A 200 3.06 -15.73 -7.64
N ILE A 201 2.07 -15.55 -8.52
CA ILE A 201 1.20 -16.64 -8.96
C ILE A 201 2.00 -17.77 -9.62
N GLY A 202 2.89 -17.44 -10.56
CA GLY A 202 3.75 -18.43 -11.21
C GLY A 202 4.67 -19.17 -10.23
N LEU A 203 5.25 -18.44 -9.28
CA LEU A 203 6.08 -19.01 -8.22
C LEU A 203 5.27 -19.93 -7.29
N LEU A 204 4.12 -19.50 -6.78
CA LEU A 204 3.29 -20.34 -5.92
C LEU A 204 2.80 -21.60 -6.65
N ALA A 205 2.46 -21.48 -7.94
CA ALA A 205 2.07 -22.62 -8.76
C ALA A 205 3.23 -23.62 -8.94
N SER A 206 4.46 -23.16 -9.14
CA SER A 206 5.63 -24.04 -9.23
C SER A 206 5.93 -24.77 -7.91
N GLN A 207 5.44 -24.23 -6.79
CA GLN A 207 5.50 -24.84 -5.46
C GLN A 207 4.30 -25.77 -5.17
N GLY A 208 3.35 -25.94 -6.10
CA GLY A 208 2.15 -26.77 -5.89
C GLY A 208 1.12 -26.16 -4.94
N ILE A 209 1.19 -24.86 -4.66
CA ILE A 209 0.27 -24.17 -3.76
C ILE A 209 -1.03 -23.87 -4.51
N THR A 210 -2.16 -24.36 -3.98
CA THR A 210 -3.49 -24.22 -4.62
C THR A 210 -4.35 -23.13 -4.00
N HIS A 211 -4.10 -22.80 -2.73
CA HIS A 211 -4.88 -21.83 -1.96
C HIS A 211 -3.95 -20.95 -1.15
N LEU A 212 -4.36 -19.69 -0.95
CA LEU A 212 -3.59 -18.71 -0.20
C LEU A 212 -4.47 -18.01 0.82
N LYS A 213 -3.98 -17.86 2.05
CA LYS A 213 -4.61 -16.95 3.02
C LYS A 213 -4.26 -15.51 2.63
N VAL A 214 -5.28 -14.74 2.29
CA VAL A 214 -5.15 -13.33 1.89
C VAL A 214 -5.93 -12.45 2.86
N TYR A 215 -5.61 -11.16 2.92
CA TYR A 215 -6.51 -10.19 3.55
C TYR A 215 -7.78 -10.03 2.72
N ARG A 216 -8.92 -9.95 3.42
CA ARG A 216 -10.21 -9.60 2.84
C ARG A 216 -10.14 -8.20 2.25
N ARG A 217 -10.76 -8.00 1.09
CA ARG A 217 -10.92 -6.65 0.51
C ARG A 217 -11.67 -5.74 1.50
N PRO A 218 -11.16 -4.53 1.80
CA PRO A 218 -11.88 -3.57 2.65
C PRO A 218 -13.26 -3.27 2.07
N ARG A 219 -14.30 -3.25 2.91
CA ARG A 219 -15.64 -2.81 2.56
C ARG A 219 -15.71 -1.30 2.73
N VAL A 220 -15.95 -0.59 1.62
CA VAL A 220 -16.04 0.86 1.59
C VAL A 220 -17.46 1.26 1.21
N SER A 221 -18.20 1.85 2.14
CA SER A 221 -19.53 2.40 1.88
C SER A 221 -19.42 3.88 1.55
N ILE A 222 -20.09 4.29 0.48
CA ILE A 222 -20.03 5.66 -0.03
C ILE A 222 -21.44 6.21 -0.12
N PHE A 223 -21.63 7.42 0.37
CA PHE A 223 -22.87 8.17 0.16
C PHE A 223 -22.56 9.62 -0.22
N ALA A 224 -23.55 10.27 -0.82
CA ALA A 224 -23.49 11.68 -1.18
C ALA A 224 -24.32 12.51 -0.20
N GLY A 225 -23.87 13.71 0.14
CA GLY A 225 -24.67 14.71 0.86
C GLY A 225 -24.80 15.99 0.04
N GLY A 226 -25.99 16.60 0.08
CA GLY A 226 -26.31 17.85 -0.61
C GLY A 226 -27.57 17.73 -1.47
N SER A 227 -28.57 18.55 -1.18
CA SER A 227 -29.80 18.62 -1.97
C SER A 227 -29.58 19.12 -3.40
N GLU A 228 -28.51 19.88 -3.65
CA GLU A 228 -28.12 20.40 -4.96
C GLU A 228 -27.61 19.30 -5.92
N LEU A 229 -27.23 18.14 -5.37
CA LEU A 229 -26.59 17.07 -6.13
C LEU A 229 -27.61 16.15 -6.79
N LYS A 230 -27.46 15.93 -8.10
CA LYS A 230 -28.19 14.92 -8.88
C LYS A 230 -27.26 13.81 -9.36
N LEU A 231 -27.79 12.60 -9.49
CA LEU A 231 -27.03 11.48 -10.08
C LEU A 231 -26.79 11.77 -11.57
N HIS A 232 -25.70 11.23 -12.11
CA HIS A 232 -25.23 11.49 -13.47
C HIS A 232 -26.20 11.05 -14.58
N PHE A 233 -27.22 10.25 -14.25
CA PHE A 233 -28.27 9.80 -15.16
C PHE A 233 -29.61 10.52 -14.97
N GLU A 234 -29.72 11.40 -13.97
CA GLU A 234 -30.91 12.25 -13.78
C GLU A 234 -30.82 13.49 -14.70
N THR A 235 -31.92 14.25 -14.81
CA THR A 235 -31.89 15.59 -15.39
C THR A 235 -31.68 16.62 -14.29
N ILE A 236 -30.78 17.58 -14.50
CA ILE A 236 -30.56 18.70 -13.57
C ILE A 236 -31.49 19.87 -13.88
N GLU A 237 -31.95 20.54 -12.82
CA GLU A 237 -32.58 21.85 -12.87
C GLU A 237 -31.53 22.97 -12.77
N GLU A 238 -31.98 24.23 -12.91
CA GLU A 238 -31.12 25.42 -13.03
C GLU A 238 -30.10 25.60 -11.87
N ALA A 239 -30.47 25.19 -10.65
CA ALA A 239 -29.63 25.29 -9.45
C ALA A 239 -29.00 23.96 -9.00
N GLN A 240 -29.03 22.93 -9.85
CA GLN A 240 -28.53 21.60 -9.53
C GLN A 240 -27.25 21.28 -10.30
N VAL A 241 -26.40 20.46 -9.70
CA VAL A 241 -25.17 19.97 -10.34
C VAL A 241 -25.07 18.46 -10.25
N TYR A 242 -24.40 17.85 -11.22
CA TYR A 242 -24.16 16.42 -11.19
C TYR A 242 -23.15 16.04 -10.11
N ASN A 243 -23.45 14.95 -9.40
CA ASN A 243 -22.57 14.34 -8.43
C ASN A 243 -21.39 13.65 -9.14
N SER A 244 -20.26 14.33 -9.19
CA SER A 244 -19.00 13.78 -9.70
C SER A 244 -18.18 13.02 -8.65
N ASN A 245 -18.36 13.33 -7.35
CA ASN A 245 -17.49 12.83 -6.30
C ASN A 245 -17.75 11.36 -6.00
N THR A 246 -19.02 10.99 -5.81
CA THR A 246 -19.38 9.61 -5.51
C THR A 246 -18.90 8.62 -6.58
N PRO A 247 -19.18 8.80 -7.89
CA PRO A 247 -18.68 7.86 -8.89
C PRO A 247 -17.14 7.83 -8.93
N TYR A 248 -16.47 8.97 -8.76
CA TYR A 248 -15.01 9.02 -8.65
C TYR A 248 -14.49 8.21 -7.45
N LEU A 249 -15.05 8.42 -6.25
CA LEU A 249 -14.61 7.74 -5.02
C LEU A 249 -14.88 6.23 -5.07
N ILE A 250 -15.99 5.80 -5.69
CA ILE A 250 -16.29 4.39 -5.94
C ILE A 250 -15.21 3.79 -6.85
N ALA A 251 -15.00 4.37 -8.02
CA ALA A 251 -14.04 3.86 -9.00
C ALA A 251 -12.63 3.82 -8.40
N ARG A 252 -12.21 4.91 -7.75
CA ARG A 252 -10.87 4.99 -7.17
C ARG A 252 -10.67 4.03 -6.00
N SER A 253 -11.68 3.81 -5.16
CA SER A 253 -11.62 2.80 -4.10
C SER A 253 -11.51 1.38 -4.67
N GLN A 254 -12.18 1.09 -5.80
CA GLN A 254 -12.07 -0.20 -6.50
C GLN A 254 -10.67 -0.41 -7.12
N GLU A 255 -10.10 0.62 -7.74
CA GLU A 255 -8.70 0.60 -8.22
C GLU A 255 -7.71 0.26 -7.10
N LEU A 256 -7.99 0.73 -5.88
CA LEU A 256 -7.21 0.45 -4.67
C LEU A 256 -7.53 -0.92 -4.02
N GLY A 257 -8.39 -1.73 -4.65
CA GLY A 257 -8.69 -3.09 -4.23
C GLY A 257 -9.81 -3.23 -3.20
N ALA A 258 -10.56 -2.16 -2.90
CA ALA A 258 -11.70 -2.22 -2.00
C ALA A 258 -12.96 -2.78 -2.68
N LYS A 259 -13.86 -3.39 -1.87
CA LYS A 259 -15.23 -3.70 -2.27
C LYS A 259 -16.12 -2.51 -1.89
N THR A 260 -16.67 -1.83 -2.88
CA THR A 260 -17.43 -0.60 -2.68
C THR A 260 -18.94 -0.81 -2.75
N THR A 261 -19.68 -0.04 -1.96
CA THR A 261 -21.15 0.01 -2.01
C THR A 261 -21.60 1.48 -2.03
N PHE A 262 -22.46 1.84 -2.98
CA PHE A 262 -23.15 3.13 -2.94
C PHE A 262 -24.42 2.98 -2.11
N VAL A 263 -24.49 3.70 -1.00
CA VAL A 263 -25.60 3.60 -0.03
C VAL A 263 -26.77 4.49 -0.45
N GLY A 264 -26.49 5.62 -1.11
CA GLY A 264 -27.50 6.55 -1.59
C GLY A 264 -27.09 8.01 -1.45
N ARG A 265 -28.06 8.89 -1.65
CA ARG A 265 -27.94 10.34 -1.47
C ARG A 265 -28.74 10.75 -0.25
N ALA A 266 -28.11 11.46 0.68
CA ALA A 266 -28.80 12.05 1.83
C ALA A 266 -29.60 13.26 1.38
N GLU A 267 -30.82 13.37 1.90
CA GLU A 267 -31.55 14.63 1.92
C GLU A 267 -30.97 15.53 3.01
N ASP A 268 -31.27 16.83 2.96
CA ASP A 268 -30.82 17.82 3.95
C ASP A 268 -31.65 17.72 5.25
N SER A 269 -31.64 16.53 5.87
CA SER A 269 -32.25 16.28 7.18
C SER A 269 -31.40 15.33 8.01
N VAL A 270 -31.40 15.55 9.33
CA VAL A 270 -30.72 14.68 10.30
C VAL A 270 -31.22 13.23 10.19
N ALA A 271 -32.52 13.03 10.00
CA ALA A 271 -33.13 11.71 9.88
C ALA A 271 -32.62 10.93 8.65
N SER A 272 -32.55 11.59 7.47
CA SER A 272 -32.04 10.97 6.24
C SER A 272 -30.58 10.57 6.38
N LEU A 273 -29.74 11.48 6.89
CA LEU A 273 -28.33 11.21 7.16
C LEU A 273 -28.14 10.07 8.15
N LYS A 274 -28.89 10.05 9.26
CA LYS A 274 -28.82 8.97 10.25
C LYS A 274 -29.18 7.62 9.63
N SER A 275 -30.22 7.56 8.81
CA SER A 275 -30.63 6.34 8.12
C SER A 275 -29.51 5.80 7.24
N LEU A 276 -28.90 6.66 6.42
CA LEU A 276 -27.81 6.27 5.53
C LEU A 276 -26.56 5.84 6.30
N ILE A 277 -26.12 6.63 7.30
CA ILE A 277 -24.96 6.28 8.12
C ILE A 277 -25.19 4.93 8.81
N THR A 278 -26.38 4.72 9.41
CA THR A 278 -26.73 3.46 10.09
C THR A 278 -26.68 2.27 9.13
N SER A 279 -27.22 2.41 7.92
CA SER A 279 -27.16 1.35 6.90
C SER A 279 -25.73 1.06 6.40
N ALA A 280 -24.80 1.98 6.63
CA ALA A 280 -23.40 1.87 6.21
C ALA A 280 -22.46 1.32 7.31
N LEU A 281 -22.95 1.08 8.54
CA LEU A 281 -22.11 0.67 9.68
C LEU A 281 -21.54 -0.76 9.59
N ASP A 282 -21.97 -1.59 8.64
CA ASP A 282 -21.30 -2.88 8.35
C ASP A 282 -20.03 -2.73 7.49
N ALA A 283 -19.71 -1.51 7.05
CA ALA A 283 -18.48 -1.22 6.33
C ALA A 283 -17.27 -1.11 7.26
N ASP A 284 -16.08 -1.35 6.70
CA ASP A 284 -14.81 -1.07 7.37
C ASP A 284 -14.52 0.45 7.34
N LEU A 285 -14.90 1.10 6.24
CA LEU A 285 -14.73 2.53 6.00
C LEU A 285 -15.98 3.12 5.33
N ILE A 286 -16.48 4.22 5.88
CA ILE A 286 -17.44 5.10 5.24
C ILE A 286 -16.66 6.27 4.64
N VAL A 287 -16.89 6.55 3.36
CA VAL A 287 -16.39 7.76 2.69
C VAL A 287 -17.57 8.58 2.22
N THR A 288 -17.60 9.85 2.60
CA THR A 288 -18.61 10.79 2.14
C THR A 288 -17.96 12.09 1.69
N SER A 289 -18.63 12.82 0.81
CA SER A 289 -18.20 14.14 0.37
C SER A 289 -19.38 15.09 0.38
N GLY A 290 -19.17 16.31 0.89
CA GLY A 290 -20.26 17.28 1.07
C GLY A 290 -20.78 17.29 2.51
N GLY A 291 -21.68 18.23 2.82
CA GLY A 291 -22.27 18.36 4.16
C GLY A 291 -21.37 19.00 5.25
N VAL A 292 -20.06 19.15 5.04
CA VAL A 292 -19.15 19.90 5.95
C VAL A 292 -19.06 21.37 5.53
N SER A 293 -20.18 22.07 5.58
CA SER A 293 -20.17 23.52 5.42
C SER A 293 -20.04 24.21 6.79
N VAL A 294 -19.36 25.35 6.81
CA VAL A 294 -19.24 26.24 7.97
C VAL A 294 -20.54 27.04 8.25
N GLY A 295 -21.67 26.60 7.68
CA GLY A 295 -22.98 27.26 7.80
C GLY A 295 -23.78 26.82 9.03
N GLU A 296 -24.85 27.58 9.31
CA GLU A 296 -25.65 27.59 10.55
C GLU A 296 -26.53 26.34 10.80
N ALA A 297 -26.57 25.36 9.89
CA ALA A 297 -27.29 24.09 10.07
C ALA A 297 -26.43 22.92 9.57
N ASP A 298 -25.49 22.46 10.39
CA ASP A 298 -24.63 21.32 10.05
C ASP A 298 -25.33 20.00 10.47
N PHE A 299 -26.34 19.61 9.70
CA PHE A 299 -27.07 18.34 9.86
C PHE A 299 -26.12 17.14 9.88
N THR A 300 -24.98 17.24 9.20
CA THR A 300 -23.94 16.21 9.16
C THR A 300 -23.31 16.04 10.53
N LYS A 301 -22.84 17.12 11.16
CA LYS A 301 -22.27 17.05 12.53
C LYS A 301 -23.29 16.56 13.54
N GLU A 302 -24.54 17.00 13.46
CA GLU A 302 -25.60 16.57 14.36
C GLU A 302 -25.90 15.07 14.19
N ALA A 303 -26.13 14.61 12.96
CA ALA A 303 -26.39 13.19 12.66
C ALA A 303 -25.24 12.28 13.11
N PHE A 304 -23.99 12.68 12.83
CA PHE A 304 -22.81 11.95 13.30
C PHE A 304 -22.71 11.96 14.83
N GLY A 305 -22.96 13.11 15.48
CA GLY A 305 -22.93 13.25 16.94
C GLY A 305 -23.94 12.35 17.64
N GLU A 306 -25.18 12.28 17.14
CA GLU A 306 -26.23 11.40 17.69
C GLU A 306 -25.93 9.91 17.50
N LEU A 307 -25.16 9.54 16.49
CA LEU A 307 -24.71 8.18 16.24
C LEU A 307 -23.41 7.81 16.98
N GLY A 308 -22.92 8.69 17.86
CA GLY A 308 -21.71 8.43 18.64
C GLY A 308 -20.43 8.51 17.81
N PHE A 309 -20.38 9.42 16.84
CA PHE A 309 -19.16 9.71 16.09
C PHE A 309 -18.07 10.28 17.00
N GLU A 310 -16.93 9.62 17.00
CA GLU A 310 -15.73 10.04 17.72
C GLU A 310 -14.74 10.66 16.72
N PRO A 311 -14.64 12.00 16.64
CA PRO A 311 -13.70 12.66 15.73
C PRO A 311 -12.27 12.52 16.25
N LEU A 312 -11.35 12.10 15.37
CA LEU A 312 -9.90 12.16 15.61
C LEU A 312 -9.35 13.51 15.18
N PHE A 313 -9.84 14.05 14.06
CA PHE A 313 -9.64 15.42 13.64
C PHE A 313 -10.80 15.88 12.75
N THR A 314 -11.08 17.18 12.75
CA THR A 314 -12.19 17.78 11.98
C THR A 314 -11.73 18.75 10.89
N LYS A 315 -10.45 19.13 10.91
CA LYS A 315 -9.84 20.02 9.92
C LYS A 315 -8.38 19.65 9.74
N VAL A 316 -7.90 19.78 8.51
CA VAL A 316 -6.48 19.63 8.16
C VAL A 316 -5.94 20.96 7.63
N ALA A 317 -4.71 21.33 8.03
CA ALA A 317 -3.99 22.49 7.52
C ALA A 317 -3.46 22.24 6.10
N ILE A 318 -4.39 22.00 5.15
CA ILE A 318 -4.11 21.62 3.77
C ILE A 318 -4.94 22.46 2.80
N LYS A 319 -4.40 22.70 1.61
CA LYS A 319 -5.12 23.31 0.50
C LYS A 319 -4.96 22.49 -0.79
N PRO A 320 -6.04 22.23 -1.54
CA PRO A 320 -7.44 22.40 -1.14
C PRO A 320 -7.86 21.34 -0.10
N GLY A 321 -8.97 21.59 0.61
CA GLY A 321 -9.60 20.58 1.46
C GLY A 321 -9.45 20.71 2.98
N LYS A 322 -9.30 21.93 3.50
CA LYS A 322 -9.32 22.22 4.95
C LYS A 322 -10.40 21.47 5.77
N PRO A 323 -11.67 21.33 5.34
CA PRO A 323 -12.71 20.70 6.17
C PRO A 323 -12.69 19.16 6.21
N THR A 324 -11.63 18.51 5.72
CA THR A 324 -11.49 17.04 5.84
C THR A 324 -11.56 16.61 7.31
N THR A 325 -12.50 15.71 7.60
CA THR A 325 -12.77 15.17 8.93
C THR A 325 -12.56 13.66 8.92
N PHE A 326 -11.97 13.14 9.99
CA PHE A 326 -11.77 11.72 10.19
C PHE A 326 -12.13 11.31 11.61
N GLY A 327 -12.78 10.16 11.74
CA GLY A 327 -13.18 9.62 13.02
C GLY A 327 -13.70 8.19 12.90
N ARG A 328 -14.45 7.74 13.90
CA ARG A 328 -15.14 6.44 13.87
C ARG A 328 -16.53 6.50 14.50
N ILE A 329 -17.39 5.58 14.09
CA ILE A 329 -18.62 5.21 14.81
C ILE A 329 -18.52 3.73 15.17
N GLY A 330 -18.43 3.41 16.45
CA GLY A 330 -18.16 2.02 16.87
C GLY A 330 -16.85 1.51 16.26
N ARG A 331 -16.94 0.49 15.40
CA ARG A 331 -15.79 -0.09 14.66
C ARG A 331 -15.56 0.54 13.28
N THR A 332 -16.55 1.24 12.73
CA THR A 332 -16.52 1.76 11.36
C THR A 332 -15.76 3.07 11.31
N LEU A 333 -14.74 3.14 10.46
CA LEU A 333 -14.01 4.38 10.20
C LEU A 333 -14.85 5.29 9.31
N VAL A 334 -14.72 6.61 9.48
CA VAL A 334 -15.43 7.60 8.67
C VAL A 334 -14.44 8.63 8.17
N LEU A 335 -14.31 8.75 6.85
CA LEU A 335 -13.60 9.82 6.16
C LEU A 335 -14.61 10.74 5.48
N ASN A 336 -14.74 11.96 5.99
CA ASN A 336 -15.62 12.97 5.42
C ASN A 336 -14.78 14.01 4.68
N LEU A 337 -14.99 14.08 3.37
CA LEU A 337 -14.22 14.87 2.42
C LEU A 337 -14.96 16.18 2.05
N PRO A 338 -14.23 17.20 1.58
CA PRO A 338 -14.84 18.42 1.06
C PRO A 338 -15.80 18.13 -0.11
N GLY A 339 -16.89 18.88 -0.24
CA GLY A 339 -17.82 18.72 -1.38
C GLY A 339 -17.23 19.13 -2.75
N ASN A 340 -16.20 19.96 -2.75
CA ASN A 340 -15.49 20.40 -3.95
C ASN A 340 -14.74 19.22 -4.63
N PRO A 341 -15.01 18.90 -5.91
CA PRO A 341 -14.52 17.66 -6.53
C PRO A 341 -13.01 17.45 -6.53
N LEU A 342 -12.22 18.45 -6.97
CA LEU A 342 -10.76 18.34 -6.96
C LEU A 342 -10.23 18.24 -5.53
N ALA A 343 -10.82 18.98 -4.60
CA ALA A 343 -10.43 18.91 -3.19
C ALA A 343 -10.69 17.53 -2.60
N SER A 344 -11.87 16.96 -2.86
CA SER A 344 -12.24 15.61 -2.45
C SER A 344 -11.25 14.58 -2.99
N ALA A 345 -10.98 14.61 -4.30
CA ALA A 345 -10.06 13.69 -4.95
C ALA A 345 -8.64 13.75 -4.37
N LEU A 346 -8.07 14.95 -4.23
CA LEU A 346 -6.72 15.13 -3.70
C LEU A 346 -6.59 14.68 -2.24
N ASN A 347 -7.59 14.96 -1.41
CA ASN A 347 -7.59 14.52 -0.01
C ASN A 347 -7.84 13.01 0.10
N PHE A 348 -8.64 12.43 -0.80
CA PHE A 348 -8.80 10.98 -0.89
C PHE A 348 -7.49 10.29 -1.26
N GLU A 349 -6.70 10.84 -2.19
CA GLU A 349 -5.39 10.28 -2.52
C GLU A 349 -4.47 10.24 -1.30
N ILE A 350 -4.44 11.29 -0.47
CA ILE A 350 -3.56 11.36 0.72
C ILE A 350 -4.08 10.45 1.84
N PHE A 351 -5.36 10.56 2.20
CA PHE A 351 -5.92 9.92 3.40
C PHE A 351 -6.69 8.63 3.08
N GLY A 352 -7.54 8.65 2.06
CA GLY A 352 -8.35 7.50 1.63
C GLY A 352 -7.50 6.33 1.13
N LYS A 353 -6.48 6.60 0.29
CA LYS A 353 -5.51 5.59 -0.18
C LYS A 353 -4.79 4.91 0.98
N LEU A 354 -4.31 5.70 1.95
CA LEU A 354 -3.65 5.19 3.15
C LEU A 354 -4.60 4.29 3.96
N LEU A 355 -5.85 4.73 4.18
CA LEU A 355 -6.86 3.96 4.90
C LEU A 355 -7.15 2.62 4.23
N ILE A 356 -7.44 2.63 2.92
CA ILE A 356 -7.73 1.41 2.16
C ILE A 356 -6.54 0.45 2.19
N ARG A 357 -5.32 0.96 2.02
CA ARG A 357 -4.11 0.12 2.09
C ARG A 357 -3.89 -0.47 3.48
N LYS A 358 -4.06 0.31 4.55
CA LYS A 358 -3.90 -0.21 5.92
C LYS A 358 -4.99 -1.24 6.27
N LEU A 359 -6.24 -1.00 5.89
CA LEU A 359 -7.34 -1.95 6.06
C LEU A 359 -7.12 -3.23 5.23
N GLY A 360 -6.59 -3.08 4.01
CA GLY A 360 -6.26 -4.19 3.10
C GLY A 360 -5.00 -4.96 3.50
N GLY A 361 -4.32 -4.55 4.57
CA GLY A 361 -3.17 -5.25 5.14
C GLY A 361 -1.86 -5.09 4.36
N TYR A 362 -1.75 -4.08 3.50
CA TYR A 362 -0.53 -3.79 2.76
C TYR A 362 0.63 -3.51 3.72
N LYS A 363 1.76 -4.16 3.47
CA LYS A 363 3.04 -3.89 4.14
C LYS A 363 3.48 -2.44 3.85
N GLU A 364 3.52 -2.10 2.58
CA GLU A 364 3.86 -0.77 2.05
C GLU A 364 2.63 0.17 1.98
N ALA A 365 1.97 0.37 3.11
CA ALA A 365 0.73 1.14 3.14
C ALA A 365 0.92 2.67 3.06
N TYR A 366 2.09 3.19 3.43
CA TYR A 366 2.36 4.63 3.33
C TYR A 366 2.53 5.04 1.87
N GLN A 367 2.23 6.30 1.57
CA GLN A 367 2.64 6.88 0.29
C GLN A 367 4.14 7.08 0.29
N ASN A 368 4.75 6.87 -0.87
CA ASN A 368 6.16 7.14 -1.10
C ASN A 368 6.32 8.22 -2.19
N VAL A 369 7.51 8.81 -2.26
CA VAL A 369 7.81 9.96 -3.13
C VAL A 369 8.95 9.65 -4.07
N MET A 370 8.83 10.10 -5.32
CA MET A 370 9.92 10.12 -6.28
C MET A 370 10.48 11.54 -6.33
N MET A 371 11.81 11.67 -6.27
CA MET A 371 12.47 12.96 -6.49
C MET A 371 12.51 13.21 -8.00
N VAL A 372 11.79 14.23 -8.46
CA VAL A 372 11.70 14.58 -9.90
C VAL A 372 11.94 16.07 -10.11
N PRO A 373 12.55 16.50 -11.23
CA PRO A 373 12.74 17.91 -11.53
C PRO A 373 11.44 18.59 -11.94
N MET A 374 11.27 19.85 -11.55
CA MET A 374 10.13 20.69 -11.94
C MET A 374 10.26 21.14 -13.41
N ALA A 375 9.17 21.05 -14.19
CA ALA A 375 9.17 21.44 -15.61
C ALA A 375 9.24 22.96 -15.81
N GLU A 376 8.72 23.73 -14.85
CA GLU A 376 8.58 25.18 -14.91
C GLU A 376 8.71 25.83 -13.52
N ASN A 377 8.85 27.16 -13.48
CA ASN A 377 8.84 27.89 -12.21
C ASN A 377 7.44 27.85 -11.60
N PHE A 378 7.35 27.54 -10.31
CA PHE A 378 6.10 27.53 -9.57
C PHE A 378 6.15 28.51 -8.40
N ILE A 379 5.12 29.35 -8.27
CA ILE A 379 5.01 30.34 -7.19
C ILE A 379 3.84 29.99 -6.29
N GLN A 380 4.14 29.72 -5.03
CA GLN A 380 3.13 29.51 -4.01
C GLN A 380 2.65 30.84 -3.44
N LYS A 381 1.35 31.10 -3.63
CA LYS A 381 0.71 32.35 -3.18
C LYS A 381 0.15 32.30 -1.75
N LYS A 382 0.20 31.15 -1.07
CA LYS A 382 -0.52 30.92 0.19
C LYS A 382 0.39 30.28 1.25
N ALA A 383 0.28 30.77 2.49
CA ALA A 383 1.00 30.25 3.65
C ALA A 383 0.30 29.03 4.28
N VAL A 384 0.01 28.01 3.47
CA VAL A 384 -0.57 26.72 3.91
C VAL A 384 -0.04 25.62 2.99
N ASP A 385 0.20 24.43 3.54
CA ASP A 385 0.64 23.27 2.77
C ASP A 385 -0.35 23.02 1.62
N SER A 386 0.17 23.03 0.39
CA SER A 386 -0.64 23.05 -0.83
C SER A 386 -0.40 21.81 -1.67
N VAL A 387 -1.46 21.06 -1.94
CA VAL A 387 -1.46 19.90 -2.83
C VAL A 387 -1.67 20.38 -4.26
N ILE A 388 -0.65 20.19 -5.08
CA ILE A 388 -0.62 20.66 -6.46
C ILE A 388 -0.75 19.45 -7.39
N PRO A 389 -1.87 19.30 -8.12
CA PRO A 389 -1.99 18.26 -9.13
C PRO A 389 -1.14 18.59 -10.35
N GLY A 390 -0.66 17.57 -11.03
CA GLY A 390 0.07 17.76 -12.28
C GLY A 390 0.37 16.46 -13.00
N PHE A 391 1.23 16.59 -14.01
CA PHE A 391 1.63 15.50 -14.88
C PHE A 391 3.14 15.34 -14.88
N TYR A 392 3.60 14.11 -14.63
CA TYR A 392 4.97 13.68 -14.79
C TYR A 392 5.14 12.94 -16.11
N ASP A 393 6.00 13.43 -17.00
CA ASP A 393 6.20 12.88 -18.36
C ASP A 393 7.29 11.79 -18.45
N GLY A 394 7.87 11.40 -17.31
CA GLY A 394 9.03 10.50 -17.24
C GLY A 394 10.37 11.23 -17.06
N ASN A 395 10.40 12.55 -17.25
CA ASN A 395 11.57 13.39 -17.03
C ASN A 395 11.30 14.49 -16.02
N THR A 396 10.21 15.25 -16.17
CA THR A 396 9.87 16.43 -15.35
C THR A 396 8.41 16.42 -14.91
N PHE A 397 8.12 17.06 -13.78
CA PHE A 397 6.75 17.29 -13.30
C PHE A 397 6.27 18.69 -13.67
N ALA A 398 5.15 18.76 -14.39
CA ALA A 398 4.45 20.00 -14.71
C ALA A 398 3.16 20.10 -13.86
N PRO A 399 3.00 21.15 -13.04
CA PRO A 399 1.72 21.46 -12.41
C PRO A 399 0.61 21.62 -13.44
N ALA A 400 -0.63 21.33 -13.04
CA ALA A 400 -1.78 21.69 -13.87
C ALA A 400 -1.81 23.22 -14.06
N GLU A 401 -1.99 23.68 -15.31
CA GLU A 401 -2.05 25.12 -15.61
C GLU A 401 -3.22 25.82 -14.90
N LYS A 402 -4.37 25.13 -14.82
CA LYS A 402 -5.59 25.61 -14.18
C LYS A 402 -6.13 24.54 -13.26
N TYR A 403 -6.15 24.84 -11.97
CA TYR A 403 -6.77 23.99 -10.96
C TYR A 403 -7.39 24.82 -9.85
N ALA A 404 -8.71 24.68 -9.69
CA ALA A 404 -9.46 25.23 -8.57
C ALA A 404 -10.18 24.09 -7.85
N PRO A 405 -10.53 24.23 -6.55
CA PRO A 405 -11.11 23.14 -5.77
C PRO A 405 -12.34 22.47 -6.42
N GLY A 406 -13.14 23.25 -7.16
CA GLY A 406 -14.34 22.77 -7.84
C GLY A 406 -14.13 22.06 -9.18
N MET A 407 -12.91 22.08 -9.75
CA MET A 407 -12.69 21.68 -11.15
C MET A 407 -12.52 20.17 -11.30
N VAL A 408 -13.47 19.51 -11.98
CA VAL A 408 -13.40 18.07 -12.29
C VAL A 408 -12.44 17.78 -13.46
N ASN A 409 -12.38 18.67 -14.46
CA ASN A 409 -11.61 18.46 -15.68
C ASN A 409 -10.11 18.25 -15.47
N VAL A 410 -9.56 18.68 -14.33
CA VAL A 410 -8.14 18.55 -14.00
C VAL A 410 -7.75 17.09 -13.74
N LEU A 411 -8.67 16.29 -13.18
CA LEU A 411 -8.42 14.93 -12.73
C LEU A 411 -7.88 13.99 -13.84
N PRO A 412 -8.52 13.86 -15.02
CA PRO A 412 -8.05 12.95 -16.07
C PRO A 412 -6.70 13.36 -16.68
N HIS A 413 -6.28 14.62 -16.54
CA HIS A 413 -5.03 15.12 -17.10
C HIS A 413 -3.83 15.03 -16.15
N CYS A 414 -4.06 14.61 -14.90
CA CYS A 414 -3.00 14.46 -13.91
C CYS A 414 -2.64 12.98 -13.71
N ASN A 415 -1.37 12.71 -13.39
CA ASN A 415 -0.89 11.38 -13.02
C ASN A 415 -0.22 11.33 -11.63
N GLY A 416 -0.08 12.48 -10.97
CA GLY A 416 0.36 12.58 -9.59
C GLY A 416 0.19 13.99 -9.02
N ILE A 417 0.72 14.15 -7.81
CA ILE A 417 0.65 15.39 -7.03
C ILE A 417 2.02 15.69 -6.41
N ILE A 418 2.26 16.97 -6.11
CA ILE A 418 3.29 17.38 -5.16
C ILE A 418 2.61 18.07 -3.98
N ILE A 419 3.20 18.00 -2.79
CA ILE A 419 2.77 18.80 -1.64
C ILE A 419 3.84 19.85 -1.40
N VAL A 420 3.50 21.12 -1.56
CA VAL A 420 4.44 22.21 -1.35
C VAL A 420 4.24 22.79 0.05
N SER A 421 5.31 22.84 0.82
CA SER A 421 5.29 23.36 2.20
C SER A 421 4.81 24.81 2.24
N SER A 422 4.09 25.17 3.31
CA SER A 422 3.71 26.56 3.62
C SER A 422 4.90 27.53 3.73
N GLU A 423 6.11 27.02 3.97
CA GLU A 423 7.37 27.77 4.05
C GLU A 423 7.99 28.04 2.67
N THR A 424 7.63 27.26 1.65
CA THR A 424 8.16 27.35 0.29
C THR A 424 7.38 28.38 -0.52
N LYS A 425 8.07 29.42 -1.01
CA LYS A 425 7.45 30.49 -1.84
C LYS A 425 7.62 30.25 -3.34
N VAL A 426 8.76 29.75 -3.76
CA VAL A 426 9.13 29.56 -5.17
C VAL A 426 9.84 28.23 -5.32
N ILE A 427 9.45 27.47 -6.34
CA ILE A 427 10.18 26.31 -6.83
C ILE A 427 10.67 26.66 -8.23
N GLN A 428 11.98 26.57 -8.46
CA GLN A 428 12.56 26.89 -9.75
C GLN A 428 12.42 25.73 -10.74
N LYS A 429 12.34 26.04 -12.03
CA LYS A 429 12.48 25.03 -13.10
C LYS A 429 13.76 24.21 -12.88
N GLY A 430 13.64 22.90 -12.98
CA GLY A 430 14.74 21.94 -12.75
C GLY A 430 14.99 21.63 -11.27
N GLN A 431 14.42 22.38 -10.32
CA GLN A 431 14.52 22.05 -8.89
C GLN A 431 13.84 20.71 -8.62
N SER A 432 14.48 19.87 -7.80
CA SER A 432 13.94 18.58 -7.42
C SER A 432 12.78 18.74 -6.43
N VAL A 433 11.66 18.06 -6.69
CA VAL A 433 10.45 18.04 -5.87
C VAL A 433 10.02 16.60 -5.56
N LYS A 434 9.29 16.41 -4.46
CA LYS A 434 8.72 15.13 -4.05
C LYS A 434 7.39 14.88 -4.78
N PHE A 435 7.44 14.04 -5.79
CA PHE A 435 6.29 13.63 -6.57
C PHE A 435 5.63 12.37 -6.00
N ILE A 436 4.31 12.42 -5.81
CA ILE A 436 3.49 11.31 -5.33
C ILE A 436 2.63 10.81 -6.51
N PRO A 437 2.83 9.57 -6.97
CA PRO A 437 2.07 9.03 -8.08
C PRO A 437 0.64 8.62 -7.69
N ILE A 438 -0.30 8.95 -8.57
CA ILE A 438 -1.71 8.54 -8.46
C ILE A 438 -1.96 7.29 -9.30
N ARG A 439 -1.43 7.22 -10.52
CA ARG A 439 -1.76 6.14 -11.49
C ARG A 439 -1.06 4.81 -11.26
N TRP A 440 -0.05 4.76 -10.39
CA TRP A 440 0.63 3.52 -10.03
C TRP A 440 0.89 3.43 -8.53
N ASP A 441 1.13 2.20 -8.08
CA ASP A 441 1.45 1.92 -6.70
C ASP A 441 2.93 2.25 -6.43
N PHE A 442 3.18 3.22 -5.56
CA PHE A 442 4.51 3.48 -5.00
C PHE A 442 4.34 3.70 -3.50
N GLY A 443 4.61 2.63 -2.74
CA GLY A 443 4.37 2.56 -1.30
C GLY A 443 5.66 2.60 -0.50
N SER A 444 5.51 2.75 0.82
CA SER A 444 6.59 2.58 1.80
C SER A 444 6.05 1.86 3.03
N GLU A 445 6.90 1.07 3.68
CA GLU A 445 6.58 0.42 4.95
C GLU A 445 6.53 1.41 6.12
N THR A 446 7.28 2.51 6.00
CA THR A 446 7.42 3.56 7.02
C THR A 446 6.93 4.90 6.49
N PHE A 447 6.62 5.82 7.40
CA PHE A 447 6.21 7.17 7.05
C PHE A 447 7.32 7.90 6.27
N VAL A 448 6.92 8.56 5.18
CA VAL A 448 7.80 9.40 4.36
C VAL A 448 7.25 10.82 4.40
N ASP A 449 8.12 11.80 4.66
CA ASP A 449 7.72 13.21 4.57
C ASP A 449 7.39 13.56 3.12
N LEU A 450 6.13 13.91 2.89
CA LEU A 450 5.56 14.14 1.57
C LEU A 450 5.81 15.55 1.01
N LYS A 451 6.36 16.48 1.81
CA LYS A 451 6.43 17.90 1.47
C LYS A 451 7.73 18.29 0.76
N SER A 452 7.59 19.07 -0.30
CA SER A 452 8.68 19.69 -1.09
C SER A 452 9.01 21.10 -0.63
#